data_AF-A0A972XE41-F1
#
_entry.id   AF-A0A972XE41-F1
#
_cell.length_a   1.000
_cell.length_b   1.000
_cell.length_c   1.000
_cell.angle_alpha   90.00
_cell.angle_beta   90.00
_cell.angle_gamma   90.00
#
_symmetry.space_group_name_H-M   'P 1'
#
loop_
_entity.id
_entity.type
_entity.pdbx_description
1 polymer ?
#
loop_
_entity_poly.entity_id
_entity_poly.type
_entity_poly.pdbx_seq_one_letter_code
_entity_poly.pdbx_strand_id
1 'polypeptide(L)'
;VNNIIPDFNDLVFQQDWQQAIEVLHSTNNFPEFTGRICPAPCESACTLGINSEAVGIKSIEHAIIDRAWEHGWVKPILPIHQTNKKIAVVGSGPAGMAAAQQLARAGHQVTVYEKNDRIGGLLRYGIPDFKMEKGLIDRRVEQMIAEGVIFKTSVMVGKEQLDPFIKDYSQERIDPDRLLEEFDAVIVSGGAEQPRDLPIPGRDLAGVHFALEFLIPQNKEVAGDLKNDIHAHGKNVIVIGGGDTGSDCVGTSNRHGAKSVSQFELLPQPPEEENKPLVWPYWPTKLRTSSSHEEGCERDWSVATKRFEGKNGKVEKLIGVRLEWQNGKMTEVPNSEFEMKADLVLLAMGFVSPAQQILSGFGIEKDARGNAKAATEGERAYHTNHPKVFAAGDMRRGQSLVVWAIREGRQCARAVDEYLMGASVLPR
;
A
#
# COMPACT_ATOMS: atom_id res chain seq x y z
N VAL A 1 -6.87 10.83 6.14
CA VAL A 1 -8.20 11.26 5.65
C VAL A 1 -8.94 12.16 6.63
N ASN A 2 -8.64 12.12 7.94
CA ASN A 2 -9.27 12.99 8.95
C ASN A 2 -10.79 12.84 8.99
N ASN A 3 -11.27 11.59 9.03
CA ASN A 3 -12.70 11.34 9.08
C ASN A 3 -13.36 12.00 10.29
N ILE A 4 -14.59 12.46 10.11
CA ILE A 4 -15.41 13.07 11.16
C ILE A 4 -16.09 11.93 11.95
N ILE A 5 -15.27 11.20 12.71
CA ILE A 5 -15.65 9.95 13.38
C ILE A 5 -16.81 10.10 14.36
N PRO A 6 -16.86 11.13 15.24
CA PRO A 6 -17.98 11.31 16.14
C PRO A 6 -19.32 11.42 15.40
N ASP A 7 -19.36 12.17 14.30
CA ASP A 7 -20.58 12.45 13.55
C ASP A 7 -21.11 11.19 12.86
N PHE A 8 -20.27 10.44 12.13
CA PHE A 8 -20.77 9.21 11.51
C PHE A 8 -21.12 8.14 12.54
N ASN A 9 -20.46 8.11 13.70
CA ASN A 9 -20.81 7.18 14.78
C ASN A 9 -22.19 7.53 15.38
N ASP A 10 -22.48 8.80 15.60
CA ASP A 10 -23.78 9.27 16.09
C ASP A 10 -24.90 8.97 15.08
N LEU A 11 -24.65 9.21 13.79
CA LEU A 11 -25.59 8.87 12.72
C LEU A 11 -25.88 7.35 12.66
N VAL A 12 -24.84 6.52 12.80
CA VAL A 12 -25.01 5.06 12.92
C VAL A 12 -25.82 4.67 14.15
N PHE A 13 -25.56 5.29 15.30
CA PHE A 13 -26.33 5.07 16.52
C PHE A 13 -27.83 5.40 16.31
N GLN A 14 -28.12 6.49 15.60
CA GLN A 14 -29.48 6.91 15.23
C GLN A 14 -30.11 6.10 14.08
N GLN A 15 -29.41 5.09 13.54
CA GLN A 15 -29.81 4.33 12.35
C GLN A 15 -29.93 5.15 11.05
N ASP A 16 -29.32 6.33 11.00
CA ASP A 16 -29.23 7.14 9.79
C ASP A 16 -27.98 6.80 8.96
N TRP A 17 -28.03 5.61 8.37
CA TRP A 17 -26.92 5.06 7.59
C TRP A 17 -26.65 5.82 6.29
N GLN A 18 -27.66 6.49 5.73
CA GLN A 18 -27.51 7.25 4.49
C GLN A 18 -26.73 8.54 4.73
N GLN A 19 -27.07 9.31 5.78
CA GLN A 19 -26.26 10.47 6.13
C GLN A 19 -24.86 10.05 6.62
N ALA A 20 -24.73 8.91 7.32
CA ALA A 20 -23.44 8.42 7.77
C ALA A 20 -22.45 8.21 6.61
N ILE A 21 -22.91 7.65 5.48
CA ILE A 21 -22.04 7.49 4.31
C ILE A 21 -21.70 8.84 3.64
N GLU A 22 -22.62 9.80 3.61
CA GLU A 22 -22.34 11.14 3.09
C GLU A 22 -21.23 11.83 3.89
N VAL A 23 -21.31 11.77 5.23
CA VAL A 23 -20.26 12.28 6.12
C VAL A 23 -18.94 11.55 5.92
N LEU A 24 -18.96 10.22 5.82
CA LEU A 24 -17.74 9.43 5.61
C LEU A 24 -17.07 9.76 4.26
N HIS A 25 -17.87 9.89 3.19
CA HIS A 25 -17.36 10.25 1.86
C HIS A 25 -16.84 11.69 1.74
N SER A 26 -17.27 12.59 2.63
CA SER A 26 -16.75 13.97 2.67
C SER A 26 -15.23 14.00 2.90
N THR A 27 -14.68 13.00 3.58
CA THR A 27 -13.26 12.94 4.01
C THR A 27 -12.50 11.75 3.44
N ASN A 28 -13.19 10.66 3.07
CA ASN A 28 -12.57 9.47 2.51
C ASN A 28 -13.22 9.04 1.18
N ASN A 29 -12.40 8.94 0.13
CA ASN A 29 -12.85 8.44 -1.15
C ASN A 29 -13.23 6.95 -1.09
N PHE A 30 -12.48 6.15 -0.32
CA PHE A 30 -12.54 4.69 -0.39
C PHE A 30 -12.65 4.01 0.99
N PRO A 31 -13.73 4.26 1.74
CA PRO A 31 -14.00 3.58 3.02
C PRO A 31 -14.06 2.05 2.92
N GLU A 32 -14.38 1.49 1.74
CA GLU A 32 -14.34 0.05 1.51
C GLU A 32 -12.95 -0.56 1.67
N PHE A 33 -11.89 0.22 1.38
CA PHE A 33 -10.51 -0.22 1.53
C PHE A 33 -10.04 0.03 2.97
N THR A 34 -10.19 1.25 3.47
CA THR A 34 -9.74 1.60 4.83
C THR A 34 -10.47 0.80 5.91
N GLY A 35 -11.78 0.56 5.77
CA GLY A 35 -12.56 -0.29 6.68
C GLY A 35 -12.07 -1.74 6.78
N ARG A 36 -11.30 -2.22 5.80
CA ARG A 36 -10.77 -3.60 5.76
C ARG A 36 -9.29 -3.69 6.12
N ILE A 37 -8.46 -2.82 5.54
CA ILE A 37 -6.99 -2.95 5.61
C ILE A 37 -6.30 -1.86 6.43
N CYS A 38 -7.00 -0.82 6.88
CA CYS A 38 -6.39 0.16 7.78
C CYS A 38 -6.03 -0.52 9.11
N PRO A 39 -4.89 -0.18 9.72
CA PRO A 39 -4.55 -0.67 11.06
C PRO A 39 -5.32 0.09 12.18
N ALA A 40 -6.26 0.97 11.83
CA ALA A 40 -7.11 1.72 12.76
C ALA A 40 -6.34 2.58 13.80
N PRO A 41 -5.48 3.52 13.36
CA PRO A 41 -4.80 4.45 14.28
C PRO A 41 -5.77 5.32 15.09
N CYS A 42 -6.98 5.56 14.57
CA CYS A 42 -8.06 6.24 15.28
C CYS A 42 -8.50 5.49 16.55
N GLU A 43 -8.52 4.16 16.54
CA GLU A 43 -8.93 3.36 17.70
C GLU A 43 -7.87 3.42 18.82
N SER A 44 -6.58 3.45 18.45
CA SER A 44 -5.48 3.60 19.42
C SER A 44 -5.52 4.97 20.14
N ALA A 45 -6.04 6.00 19.49
CA ALA A 45 -6.20 7.35 20.04
C ALA A 45 -7.58 7.58 20.70
N CYS A 46 -8.47 6.57 20.71
CA CYS A 46 -9.82 6.72 21.24
C CYS A 46 -9.78 7.06 22.74
N THR A 47 -10.58 8.04 23.17
CA THR A 47 -10.67 8.44 24.58
C THR A 47 -11.26 7.33 25.45
N LEU A 48 -12.25 6.59 24.96
CA LEU A 48 -12.77 5.38 25.65
C LEU A 48 -11.69 4.31 25.78
N GLY A 49 -10.77 4.26 24.82
CA GLY A 49 -9.60 3.40 24.83
C GLY A 49 -8.67 3.65 26.03
N ILE A 50 -8.80 4.73 26.81
CA ILE A 50 -7.97 4.96 28.00
C ILE A 50 -8.24 3.93 29.10
N ASN A 51 -9.51 3.64 29.36
CA ASN A 51 -9.96 2.85 30.50
C ASN A 51 -10.89 1.69 30.13
N SER A 52 -11.18 1.51 28.84
CA SER A 52 -11.96 0.39 28.30
C SER A 52 -11.46 0.01 26.91
N GLU A 53 -12.15 -0.90 26.24
CA GLU A 53 -11.91 -1.19 24.84
C GLU A 53 -12.27 0.03 23.98
N ALA A 54 -11.45 0.32 22.98
CA ALA A 54 -11.74 1.42 22.06
C ALA A 54 -13.02 1.12 21.26
N VAL A 55 -13.69 2.19 20.82
CA VAL A 55 -14.77 2.06 19.84
C VAL A 55 -14.22 1.37 18.59
N GLY A 56 -14.93 0.37 18.07
CA GLY A 56 -14.59 -0.34 16.83
C GLY A 56 -14.84 0.53 15.59
N ILE A 57 -14.15 1.67 15.48
CA ILE A 57 -14.31 2.69 14.44
C ILE A 57 -14.12 2.08 13.05
N LYS A 58 -13.12 1.21 12.88
CA LYS A 58 -12.87 0.53 11.59
C LYS A 58 -14.03 -0.38 11.20
N SER A 59 -14.59 -1.11 12.17
CA SER A 59 -15.76 -1.98 11.95
C SER A 59 -17.02 -1.17 11.62
N ILE A 60 -17.19 -0.01 12.24
CA ILE A 60 -18.29 0.91 11.91
C ILE A 60 -18.11 1.50 10.50
N GLU A 61 -16.90 1.96 10.16
CA GLU A 61 -16.56 2.45 8.81
C GLU A 61 -16.88 1.39 7.74
N HIS A 62 -16.48 0.15 7.99
CA HIS A 62 -16.78 -1.00 7.14
C HIS A 62 -18.30 -1.25 7.01
N ALA A 63 -19.04 -1.25 8.12
CA ALA A 63 -20.49 -1.47 8.10
C ALA A 63 -21.24 -0.36 7.32
N ILE A 64 -20.81 0.90 7.45
CA ILE A 64 -21.41 2.02 6.73
C ILE A 64 -21.29 1.83 5.22
N ILE A 65 -20.07 1.58 4.71
CA ILE A 65 -19.84 1.48 3.27
C ILE A 65 -20.50 0.24 2.65
N ASP A 66 -20.50 -0.89 3.35
CA ASP A 66 -21.15 -2.10 2.85
C ASP A 66 -22.66 -1.91 2.71
N ARG A 67 -23.33 -1.33 3.73
CA ARG A 67 -24.76 -0.98 3.66
C ARG A 67 -25.04 0.04 2.56
N ALA A 68 -24.19 1.05 2.39
CA ALA A 68 -24.38 2.07 1.36
C ALA A 68 -24.31 1.47 -0.05
N TRP A 69 -23.45 0.48 -0.25
CA TRP A 69 -23.37 -0.25 -1.49
C TRP A 69 -24.58 -1.17 -1.72
N GLU A 70 -25.03 -1.90 -0.70
CA GLU A 70 -26.22 -2.76 -0.75
C GLU A 70 -27.50 -1.98 -1.09
N HIS A 71 -27.64 -0.76 -0.56
CA HIS A 71 -28.80 0.11 -0.78
C HIS A 71 -28.66 1.02 -2.01
N GLY A 72 -27.54 0.96 -2.73
CA GLY A 72 -27.30 1.78 -3.92
C GLY A 72 -27.14 3.28 -3.65
N TRP A 73 -26.67 3.65 -2.46
CA TRP A 73 -26.40 5.06 -2.08
C TRP A 73 -25.07 5.57 -2.64
N VAL A 74 -24.11 4.69 -2.90
CA VAL A 74 -22.85 5.06 -3.56
C VAL A 74 -23.11 5.25 -5.06
N LYS A 75 -23.30 6.51 -5.47
CA LYS A 75 -23.61 6.89 -6.85
C LYS A 75 -22.49 7.73 -7.47
N PRO A 76 -22.33 7.71 -8.81
CA PRO A 76 -21.44 8.65 -9.50
C PRO A 76 -21.82 10.11 -9.22
N ILE A 77 -20.83 10.94 -8.92
CA ILE A 77 -20.99 12.39 -8.77
C ILE A 77 -20.41 13.06 -10.02
N LEU A 78 -21.29 13.55 -10.89
CA LEU A 78 -20.90 14.24 -12.12
C LEU A 78 -20.51 15.70 -11.82
N PRO A 79 -19.50 16.26 -12.53
CA PRO A 79 -19.16 17.66 -12.38
C PRO A 79 -20.28 18.56 -12.90
N ILE A 80 -20.50 19.69 -12.21
CA ILE A 80 -21.51 20.69 -12.61
C ILE A 80 -21.04 21.44 -13.88
N HIS A 81 -19.73 21.68 -14.00
CA HIS A 81 -19.12 22.37 -15.14
C HIS A 81 -17.84 21.66 -15.57
N GLN A 82 -17.51 21.74 -16.87
CA GLN A 82 -16.26 21.23 -17.42
C GLN A 82 -15.22 22.35 -17.49
N THR A 83 -14.01 22.10 -17.01
CA THR A 83 -12.90 23.06 -17.02
C THR A 83 -12.10 23.03 -18.33
N ASN A 84 -12.27 21.96 -19.12
CA ASN A 84 -11.47 21.60 -20.30
C ASN A 84 -9.96 21.41 -20.02
N LYS A 85 -9.54 21.38 -18.75
CA LYS A 85 -8.17 21.04 -18.38
C LYS A 85 -7.96 19.54 -18.43
N LYS A 86 -6.82 19.12 -18.95
CA LYS A 86 -6.43 17.73 -19.09
C LYS A 86 -5.38 17.38 -18.05
N ILE A 87 -5.64 16.32 -17.28
CA ILE A 87 -4.73 15.86 -16.24
C ILE A 87 -4.40 14.38 -16.47
N ALA A 88 -3.11 14.06 -16.46
CA ALA A 88 -2.65 12.68 -16.43
C ALA A 88 -2.28 12.25 -15.02
N VAL A 89 -2.66 11.04 -14.64
CA VAL A 89 -2.27 10.42 -13.37
C VAL A 89 -1.52 9.14 -13.67
N VAL A 90 -0.28 9.02 -13.21
CA VAL A 90 0.59 7.86 -13.40
C VAL A 90 0.51 6.97 -12.16
N GLY A 91 -0.03 5.76 -12.33
CA GLY A 91 -0.28 4.79 -11.27
C GLY A 91 -1.71 4.84 -10.77
N SER A 92 -2.34 3.67 -10.65
CA SER A 92 -3.74 3.53 -10.22
C SER A 92 -3.90 2.98 -8.81
N GLY A 93 -2.87 3.18 -7.96
CA GLY A 93 -3.00 2.92 -6.53
C GLY A 93 -3.95 3.89 -5.83
N PRO A 94 -4.15 3.75 -4.51
CA PRO A 94 -5.10 4.58 -3.75
C PRO A 94 -4.89 6.09 -3.91
N ALA A 95 -3.63 6.54 -3.99
CA ALA A 95 -3.30 7.95 -4.19
C ALA A 95 -3.78 8.48 -5.55
N GLY A 96 -3.44 7.76 -6.63
CA GLY A 96 -3.82 8.12 -7.99
C GLY A 96 -5.33 8.08 -8.19
N MET A 97 -6.00 7.03 -7.69
CA MET A 97 -7.46 6.93 -7.76
C MET A 97 -8.15 8.05 -6.98
N ALA A 98 -7.68 8.38 -5.77
CA ALA A 98 -8.27 9.45 -4.97
C ALA A 98 -8.10 10.81 -5.64
N ALA A 99 -6.91 11.08 -6.20
CA ALA A 99 -6.65 12.30 -6.94
C ALA A 99 -7.53 12.41 -8.18
N ALA A 100 -7.61 11.33 -8.96
CA ALA A 100 -8.39 11.29 -10.20
C ALA A 100 -9.87 11.53 -9.96
N GLN A 101 -10.45 10.91 -8.93
CA GLN A 101 -11.85 11.11 -8.58
C GLN A 101 -12.14 12.56 -8.18
N GLN A 102 -11.31 13.17 -7.33
CA GLN A 102 -11.51 14.56 -6.90
C GLN A 102 -11.44 15.52 -8.10
N LEU A 103 -10.45 15.34 -8.98
CA LEU A 103 -10.27 16.19 -10.15
C LEU A 103 -11.37 16.02 -11.19
N ALA A 104 -11.85 14.79 -11.42
CA ALA A 104 -12.99 14.54 -12.31
C ALA A 104 -14.26 15.22 -11.78
N ARG A 105 -14.53 15.13 -10.47
CA ARG A 105 -15.65 15.83 -9.81
C ARG A 105 -15.53 17.36 -9.87
N ALA A 106 -14.30 17.89 -9.90
CA ALA A 106 -14.04 19.32 -10.11
C ALA A 106 -14.21 19.77 -11.57
N GLY A 107 -14.45 18.84 -12.51
CA GLY A 107 -14.72 19.14 -13.91
C GLY A 107 -13.52 19.00 -14.85
N HIS A 108 -12.40 18.46 -14.38
CA HIS A 108 -11.23 18.21 -15.22
C HIS A 108 -11.37 16.90 -16.00
N GLN A 109 -10.73 16.84 -17.17
CA GLN A 109 -10.59 15.60 -17.94
C GLN A 109 -9.39 14.81 -17.41
N VAL A 110 -9.65 13.70 -16.72
CA VAL A 110 -8.61 12.92 -16.05
C VAL A 110 -8.38 11.59 -16.76
N THR A 111 -7.12 11.31 -17.10
CA THR A 111 -6.69 10.00 -17.59
C THR A 111 -5.70 9.37 -16.61
N VAL A 112 -6.01 8.18 -16.10
CA VAL A 112 -5.15 7.37 -15.23
C VAL A 112 -4.44 6.31 -16.08
N TYR A 113 -3.11 6.32 -16.05
CA TYR A 113 -2.24 5.35 -16.69
C TYR A 113 -1.76 4.33 -15.67
N GLU A 114 -2.03 3.04 -15.90
CA GLU A 114 -1.64 1.93 -15.06
C GLU A 114 -0.76 0.97 -15.86
N LYS A 115 0.45 0.69 -15.35
CA LYS A 115 1.37 -0.23 -16.01
C LYS A 115 0.84 -1.67 -16.02
N ASN A 116 0.07 -2.05 -15.01
CA ASN A 116 -0.48 -3.39 -14.91
C ASN A 116 -1.79 -3.53 -15.69
N ASP A 117 -2.20 -4.78 -15.90
CA ASP A 117 -3.41 -5.15 -16.64
C ASP A 117 -4.73 -4.82 -15.91
N ARG A 118 -4.67 -4.46 -14.62
CA ARG A 118 -5.86 -4.09 -13.82
C ARG A 118 -5.54 -2.98 -12.82
N ILE A 119 -6.58 -2.23 -12.45
CA ILE A 119 -6.53 -1.08 -11.56
C ILE A 119 -6.44 -1.48 -10.08
N GLY A 120 -5.79 -0.64 -9.27
CA GLY A 120 -5.78 -0.73 -7.80
C GLY A 120 -4.40 -0.84 -7.17
N GLY A 121 -3.34 -0.96 -7.98
CA GLY A 121 -1.96 -1.11 -7.49
C GLY A 121 -1.82 -2.28 -6.49
N LEU A 122 -1.15 -2.04 -5.36
CA LEU A 122 -0.97 -3.08 -4.33
C LEU A 122 -2.26 -3.51 -3.63
N LEU A 123 -3.35 -2.72 -3.69
CA LEU A 123 -4.66 -3.21 -3.20
C LEU A 123 -5.11 -4.46 -3.98
N ARG A 124 -4.81 -4.47 -5.29
CA ARG A 124 -5.15 -5.56 -6.19
C ARG A 124 -4.09 -6.67 -6.19
N TYR A 125 -2.82 -6.29 -6.27
CA TYR A 125 -1.75 -7.25 -6.52
C TYR A 125 -0.90 -7.61 -5.30
N GLY A 126 -0.85 -6.76 -4.28
CA GLY A 126 -0.08 -7.04 -3.06
C GLY A 126 -0.90 -7.73 -1.98
N ILE A 127 -2.03 -7.12 -1.62
CA ILE A 127 -2.89 -7.57 -0.53
C ILE A 127 -3.67 -8.81 -0.95
N PRO A 128 -3.72 -9.89 -0.17
CA PRO A 128 -4.52 -11.08 -0.49
C PRO A 128 -6.03 -10.88 -0.41
N ASP A 129 -6.81 -11.66 -1.17
CA ASP A 129 -8.29 -11.64 -1.14
C ASP A 129 -8.89 -11.93 0.25
N PHE A 130 -8.23 -12.78 1.05
CA PHE A 130 -8.71 -13.08 2.41
C PHE A 130 -8.61 -11.90 3.39
N LYS A 131 -7.88 -10.83 3.04
CA LYS A 131 -7.88 -9.56 3.77
C LYS A 131 -8.80 -8.52 3.15
N MET A 132 -8.92 -8.52 1.82
CA MET A 132 -9.75 -7.58 1.08
C MET A 132 -10.07 -8.11 -0.32
N GLU A 133 -11.36 -8.31 -0.58
CA GLU A 133 -11.87 -8.87 -1.82
C GLU A 133 -11.68 -7.92 -3.02
N LYS A 134 -11.25 -8.46 -4.17
CA LYS A 134 -10.91 -7.58 -5.33
C LYS A 134 -12.10 -6.94 -6.02
N GLY A 135 -13.29 -7.53 -5.91
CA GLY A 135 -14.52 -6.96 -6.47
C GLY A 135 -14.86 -5.57 -5.90
N LEU A 136 -14.35 -5.23 -4.72
CA LEU A 136 -14.48 -3.89 -4.11
C LEU A 136 -13.73 -2.81 -4.91
N ILE A 137 -12.63 -3.19 -5.56
CA ILE A 137 -11.88 -2.29 -6.43
C ILE A 137 -12.67 -2.09 -7.73
N ASP A 138 -13.18 -3.18 -8.31
CA ASP A 138 -13.88 -3.15 -9.59
C ASP A 138 -15.12 -2.26 -9.54
N ARG A 139 -15.97 -2.44 -8.52
CA ARG A 139 -17.17 -1.59 -8.32
C ARG A 139 -16.82 -0.11 -8.15
N ARG A 140 -15.69 0.21 -7.50
CA ARG A 140 -15.25 1.60 -7.31
C ARG A 140 -14.72 2.19 -8.62
N VAL A 141 -14.00 1.39 -9.40
CA VAL A 141 -13.51 1.79 -10.72
C VAL A 141 -14.68 2.05 -11.67
N GLU A 142 -15.69 1.19 -11.70
CA GLU A 142 -16.92 1.42 -12.48
C GLU A 142 -17.60 2.73 -12.11
N GLN A 143 -17.72 3.00 -10.81
CA GLN A 143 -18.27 4.26 -10.30
C GLN A 143 -17.45 5.47 -10.76
N MET A 144 -16.11 5.39 -10.75
CA MET A 144 -15.22 6.47 -11.21
C MET A 144 -15.24 6.65 -12.73
N ILE A 145 -15.38 5.57 -13.50
CA ILE A 145 -15.58 5.64 -14.97
C ILE A 145 -16.87 6.39 -15.28
N ALA A 146 -17.95 6.10 -14.54
CA ALA A 146 -19.21 6.82 -14.67
C ALA A 146 -19.10 8.31 -14.25
N GLU A 147 -18.11 8.69 -13.44
CA GLU A 147 -17.78 10.10 -13.16
C GLU A 147 -16.93 10.78 -14.24
N GLY A 148 -16.48 10.03 -15.25
CA GLY A 148 -15.68 10.52 -16.38
C GLY A 148 -14.17 10.27 -16.27
N VAL A 149 -13.70 9.50 -15.28
CA VAL A 149 -12.29 9.10 -15.21
C VAL A 149 -11.99 8.09 -16.31
N ILE A 150 -10.97 8.36 -17.13
CA ILE A 150 -10.50 7.44 -18.16
C ILE A 150 -9.36 6.59 -17.59
N PHE A 151 -9.49 5.27 -17.59
CA PHE A 151 -8.42 4.36 -17.21
C PHE A 151 -7.77 3.74 -18.44
N LYS A 152 -6.44 3.76 -18.49
CA LYS A 152 -5.60 3.09 -19.49
C LYS A 152 -4.67 2.11 -18.78
N THR A 153 -5.01 0.83 -18.81
CA THR A 153 -4.24 -0.27 -18.23
C THR A 153 -3.21 -0.82 -19.22
N SER A 154 -2.25 -1.58 -18.71
CA SER A 154 -1.11 -2.11 -19.49
C SER A 154 -0.30 -1.02 -20.19
N VAL A 155 -0.26 0.19 -19.63
CA VAL A 155 0.50 1.32 -20.15
C VAL A 155 1.51 1.81 -19.12
N MET A 156 2.79 1.59 -19.39
CA MET A 156 3.88 2.10 -18.56
C MET A 156 4.29 3.50 -19.04
N VAL A 157 4.37 4.46 -18.12
CA VAL A 157 4.88 5.80 -18.39
C VAL A 157 6.34 5.89 -17.94
N GLY A 158 7.24 6.05 -18.90
CA GLY A 158 8.68 6.09 -18.64
C GLY A 158 9.52 5.66 -19.85
N LYS A 159 10.76 6.16 -19.91
CA LYS A 159 11.66 5.95 -21.06
C LYS A 159 12.37 4.59 -21.01
N GLU A 160 12.69 4.12 -19.82
CA GLU A 160 13.53 2.93 -19.60
C GLU A 160 12.76 1.77 -18.99
N GLN A 161 13.21 0.54 -19.25
CA GLN A 161 12.69 -0.64 -18.58
C GLN A 161 12.83 -0.51 -17.07
N LEU A 162 11.80 -0.98 -16.34
CA LEU A 162 11.86 -0.99 -14.88
C LEU A 162 12.95 -1.96 -14.41
N ASP A 163 13.38 -1.75 -13.17
CA ASP A 163 14.29 -2.66 -12.49
C ASP A 163 13.70 -4.10 -12.50
N PRO A 164 14.49 -5.16 -12.77
CA PRO A 164 13.97 -6.53 -12.91
C PRO A 164 13.14 -7.04 -11.72
N PHE A 165 13.34 -6.46 -10.54
CA PHE A 165 12.60 -6.83 -9.33
C PHE A 165 11.22 -6.19 -9.22
N ILE A 166 10.92 -5.19 -10.07
CA ILE A 166 9.62 -4.55 -10.15
C ILE A 166 8.83 -5.21 -11.28
N LYS A 167 7.69 -5.82 -10.96
CA LYS A 167 6.83 -6.43 -11.99
C LYS A 167 6.26 -5.36 -12.93
N ASP A 168 6.33 -5.64 -14.22
CA ASP A 168 5.81 -4.79 -15.29
C ASP A 168 4.97 -5.67 -16.23
N TYR A 169 3.65 -5.48 -16.21
CA TYR A 169 2.71 -6.16 -17.11
C TYR A 169 2.22 -5.23 -18.24
N SER A 170 3.00 -4.18 -18.55
CA SER A 170 2.66 -3.26 -19.62
C SER A 170 2.85 -3.91 -21.00
N GLN A 171 1.99 -3.49 -21.92
CA GLN A 171 2.05 -3.84 -23.34
C GLN A 171 2.40 -2.61 -24.19
N GLU A 172 2.13 -1.43 -23.66
CA GLU A 172 2.45 -0.14 -24.26
C GLU A 172 3.34 0.67 -23.32
N ARG A 173 4.21 1.49 -23.91
CA ARG A 173 5.06 2.43 -23.21
C ARG A 173 4.86 3.83 -23.77
N ILE A 174 4.64 4.80 -22.89
CA ILE A 174 4.47 6.21 -23.23
C ILE A 174 5.65 7.01 -22.68
N ASP A 175 6.22 7.85 -23.55
CA ASP A 175 7.26 8.79 -23.15
C ASP A 175 6.67 9.88 -22.23
N PRO A 176 7.24 10.12 -21.05
CA PRO A 176 6.89 11.24 -20.17
C PRO A 176 6.73 12.59 -20.87
N ASP A 177 7.58 12.92 -21.85
CA ASP A 177 7.54 14.20 -22.58
C ASP A 177 6.23 14.37 -23.35
N ARG A 178 5.67 13.27 -23.89
CA ARG A 178 4.37 13.27 -24.56
C ARG A 178 3.24 13.65 -23.58
N LEU A 179 3.30 13.19 -22.33
CA LEU A 179 2.31 13.60 -21.34
C LEU A 179 2.45 15.09 -20.99
N LEU A 180 3.68 15.62 -20.93
CA LEU A 180 3.92 17.04 -20.64
C LEU A 180 3.44 17.98 -21.75
N GLU A 181 3.41 17.49 -22.99
CA GLU A 181 2.86 18.17 -24.18
C GLU A 181 1.33 18.10 -24.21
N GLU A 182 0.74 16.92 -23.99
CA GLU A 182 -0.70 16.68 -24.15
C GLU A 182 -1.55 17.14 -22.96
N PHE A 183 -0.97 17.19 -21.75
CA PHE A 183 -1.69 17.47 -20.51
C PHE A 183 -1.25 18.80 -19.87
N ASP A 184 -2.20 19.44 -19.19
CA ASP A 184 -1.97 20.68 -18.45
C ASP A 184 -1.23 20.41 -17.12
N ALA A 185 -1.45 19.24 -16.52
CA ALA A 185 -0.76 18.77 -15.33
C ALA A 185 -0.59 17.24 -15.33
N VAL A 186 0.44 16.75 -14.63
CA VAL A 186 0.73 15.33 -14.43
C VAL A 186 0.91 15.04 -12.94
N ILE A 187 0.24 14.00 -12.44
CA ILE A 187 0.43 13.48 -11.09
C ILE A 187 1.18 12.15 -11.19
N VAL A 188 2.32 12.03 -10.50
CA VAL A 188 3.04 10.76 -10.35
C VAL A 188 2.71 10.12 -9.01
N SER A 189 2.14 8.93 -9.07
CA SER A 189 1.62 8.17 -7.93
C SER A 189 1.86 6.65 -8.09
N GLY A 190 2.94 6.27 -8.78
CA GLY A 190 3.30 4.88 -9.08
C GLY A 190 3.73 4.03 -7.88
N GLY A 191 3.71 4.58 -6.66
CA GLY A 191 4.08 3.88 -5.44
C GLY A 191 5.59 3.73 -5.19
N ALA A 192 5.93 2.94 -4.17
CA ALA A 192 7.30 2.55 -3.83
C ALA A 192 7.45 1.04 -3.99
N GLU A 193 7.96 0.61 -5.14
CA GLU A 193 7.97 -0.80 -5.54
C GLU A 193 9.35 -1.46 -5.46
N GLN A 194 10.44 -0.70 -5.27
CA GLN A 194 11.78 -1.28 -5.18
C GLN A 194 11.91 -2.07 -3.88
N PRO A 195 12.03 -3.41 -3.91
CA PRO A 195 12.08 -4.19 -2.69
C PRO A 195 13.41 -3.95 -1.96
N ARG A 196 13.36 -4.03 -0.63
CA ARG A 196 14.57 -4.06 0.19
C ARG A 196 15.25 -5.42 0.04
N ASP A 197 16.49 -5.42 -0.43
CA ASP A 197 17.27 -6.64 -0.61
C ASP A 197 18.06 -7.06 0.65
N LEU A 198 18.48 -8.33 0.67
CA LEU A 198 19.32 -8.93 1.70
C LEU A 198 20.60 -9.50 1.07
N PRO A 199 21.63 -8.67 0.84
CA PRO A 199 22.84 -9.07 0.11
C PRO A 199 23.79 -9.87 1.01
N ILE A 200 23.42 -11.13 1.27
CA ILE A 200 24.18 -12.08 2.09
C ILE A 200 24.58 -13.31 1.26
N PRO A 201 25.58 -14.11 1.69
CA PRO A 201 25.94 -15.33 0.98
C PRO A 201 24.73 -16.26 0.79
N GLY A 202 24.58 -16.79 -0.43
CA GLY A 202 23.45 -17.66 -0.79
C GLY A 202 22.16 -16.92 -1.18
N ARG A 203 22.15 -15.59 -1.22
CA ARG A 203 21.00 -14.78 -1.65
C ARG A 203 20.45 -15.17 -3.03
N ASP A 204 21.32 -15.61 -3.93
CA ASP A 204 20.98 -15.95 -5.32
C ASP A 204 20.51 -17.42 -5.50
N LEU A 205 20.43 -18.19 -4.40
CA LEU A 205 19.93 -19.56 -4.45
C LEU A 205 18.45 -19.59 -4.88
N ALA A 206 18.12 -20.55 -5.75
CA ALA A 206 16.73 -20.80 -6.11
C ALA A 206 15.90 -21.12 -4.86
N GLY A 207 14.72 -20.51 -4.75
CA GLY A 207 13.85 -20.58 -3.57
C GLY A 207 13.98 -19.38 -2.62
N VAL A 208 14.87 -18.42 -2.87
CA VAL A 208 14.91 -17.14 -2.15
C VAL A 208 14.27 -16.05 -3.03
N HIS A 209 13.10 -15.56 -2.62
CA HIS A 209 12.28 -14.65 -3.41
C HIS A 209 11.91 -13.40 -2.61
N PHE A 210 11.69 -12.28 -3.29
CA PHE A 210 10.99 -11.15 -2.70
C PHE A 210 9.52 -11.50 -2.47
N ALA A 211 8.91 -10.91 -1.42
CA ALA A 211 7.51 -11.17 -1.09
C ALA A 211 6.55 -10.90 -2.26
N LEU A 212 6.76 -9.82 -3.02
CA LEU A 212 5.88 -9.51 -4.16
C LEU A 212 6.08 -10.42 -5.37
N GLU A 213 7.21 -11.12 -5.50
CA GLU A 213 7.36 -12.16 -6.52
C GLU A 213 6.43 -13.33 -6.25
N PHE A 214 6.11 -13.58 -4.98
CA PHE A 214 5.18 -14.60 -4.53
C PHE A 214 3.72 -14.10 -4.53
N LEU A 215 3.46 -12.93 -3.93
CA LEU A 215 2.10 -12.42 -3.70
C LEU A 215 1.40 -11.93 -4.97
N ILE A 216 2.12 -11.26 -5.89
CA ILE A 216 1.50 -10.71 -7.11
C ILE A 216 0.95 -11.82 -8.01
N PRO A 217 1.76 -12.83 -8.41
CA PRO A 217 1.23 -13.94 -9.21
C PRO A 217 0.18 -14.74 -8.45
N GLN A 218 0.28 -14.84 -7.11
CA GLN A 218 -0.74 -15.51 -6.33
C GLN A 218 -2.11 -14.82 -6.43
N ASN A 219 -2.16 -13.50 -6.25
CA ASN A 219 -3.41 -12.75 -6.39
C ASN A 219 -3.98 -12.85 -7.80
N LYS A 220 -3.10 -12.93 -8.82
CA LYS A 220 -3.52 -13.19 -10.21
C LYS A 220 -4.12 -14.60 -10.36
N GLU A 221 -3.49 -15.64 -9.82
CA GLU A 221 -4.02 -17.01 -9.84
C GLU A 221 -5.39 -17.10 -9.14
N VAL A 222 -5.54 -16.47 -7.97
CA VAL A 222 -6.83 -16.41 -7.24
C VAL A 222 -7.91 -15.69 -8.07
N ALA A 223 -7.52 -14.68 -8.85
CA ALA A 223 -8.41 -13.99 -9.77
C ALA A 223 -8.72 -14.78 -11.06
N GLY A 224 -8.18 -15.99 -11.23
CA GLY A 224 -8.42 -16.87 -12.38
C GLY A 224 -7.39 -16.73 -13.52
N ASP A 225 -6.27 -16.05 -13.30
CA ASP A 225 -5.17 -15.98 -14.28
C ASP A 225 -4.31 -17.27 -14.25
N LEU A 226 -3.13 -17.20 -14.88
CA LEU A 226 -2.14 -18.27 -14.87
C LEU A 226 -1.69 -18.62 -13.44
N LYS A 227 -1.32 -19.89 -13.27
CA LYS A 227 -0.80 -20.41 -12.01
C LYS A 227 0.50 -19.72 -11.61
N ASN A 228 0.66 -19.53 -10.31
CA ASN A 228 1.88 -19.05 -9.70
C ASN A 228 2.95 -20.14 -9.69
N ASP A 229 4.12 -19.84 -10.26
CA ASP A 229 5.27 -20.76 -10.26
C ASP A 229 5.86 -20.97 -8.85
N ILE A 230 5.68 -19.98 -7.96
CA ILE A 230 6.18 -20.05 -6.59
C ILE A 230 5.08 -20.58 -5.68
N HIS A 231 5.14 -21.87 -5.35
CA HIS A 231 4.18 -22.51 -4.44
C HIS A 231 4.81 -22.95 -3.11
N ALA A 232 4.00 -22.95 -2.04
CA ALA A 232 4.47 -23.25 -0.68
C ALA A 232 4.13 -24.69 -0.20
N HIS A 233 3.30 -25.43 -0.95
CA HIS A 233 2.86 -26.78 -0.57
C HIS A 233 3.99 -27.71 -0.15
N GLY A 234 3.85 -28.29 1.04
CA GLY A 234 4.81 -29.26 1.57
C GLY A 234 6.22 -28.70 1.87
N LYS A 235 6.43 -27.38 1.75
CA LYS A 235 7.72 -26.72 1.99
C LYS A 235 7.84 -26.19 3.42
N ASN A 236 9.05 -26.14 3.94
CA ASN A 236 9.41 -25.37 5.13
C ASN A 236 9.68 -23.93 4.67
N VAL A 237 8.76 -23.02 4.98
CA VAL A 237 8.78 -21.63 4.51
C VAL A 237 9.34 -20.72 5.59
N ILE A 238 10.28 -19.87 5.22
CA ILE A 238 10.77 -18.79 6.09
C ILE A 238 10.39 -17.44 5.51
N VAL A 239 9.69 -16.63 6.29
CA VAL A 239 9.33 -15.24 5.96
C VAL A 239 10.24 -14.30 6.76
N ILE A 240 10.99 -13.43 6.08
CA ILE A 240 11.87 -12.47 6.73
C ILE A 240 11.22 -11.09 6.70
N GLY A 241 10.74 -10.63 7.86
CA GLY A 241 10.04 -9.36 8.07
C GLY A 241 8.69 -9.54 8.78
N GLY A 242 8.47 -8.79 9.86
CA GLY A 242 7.28 -8.89 10.72
C GLY A 242 6.10 -7.97 10.36
N GLY A 243 6.20 -7.20 9.26
CA GLY A 243 5.15 -6.28 8.83
C GLY A 243 3.95 -6.95 8.12
N ASP A 244 3.01 -6.14 7.62
CA ASP A 244 1.79 -6.61 6.94
C ASP A 244 2.09 -7.53 5.74
N THR A 245 3.14 -7.20 4.97
CA THR A 245 3.59 -8.02 3.83
C THR A 245 4.09 -9.40 4.29
N GLY A 246 4.74 -9.46 5.46
CA GLY A 246 5.15 -10.73 6.05
C GLY A 246 3.93 -11.56 6.48
N SER A 247 2.95 -10.91 7.12
CA SER A 247 1.65 -11.53 7.45
C SER A 247 0.93 -12.07 6.21
N ASP A 248 0.95 -11.34 5.09
CA ASP A 248 0.38 -11.79 3.81
C ASP A 248 1.08 -13.04 3.27
N CYS A 249 2.42 -13.07 3.32
CA CYS A 249 3.21 -14.24 2.95
C CYS A 249 2.89 -15.45 3.83
N VAL A 250 2.73 -15.25 5.15
CA VAL A 250 2.34 -16.30 6.10
C VAL A 250 0.97 -16.88 5.73
N GLY A 251 -0.07 -16.03 5.64
CA GLY A 251 -1.43 -16.49 5.37
C GLY A 251 -1.60 -17.16 4.01
N THR A 252 -0.84 -16.70 3.01
CA THR A 252 -0.79 -17.33 1.69
C THR A 252 -0.08 -18.69 1.74
N SER A 253 1.06 -18.77 2.43
CA SER A 253 1.81 -20.03 2.57
C SER A 253 1.02 -21.11 3.31
N ASN A 254 0.27 -20.73 4.34
CA ASN A 254 -0.65 -21.63 5.05
C ASN A 254 -1.73 -22.18 4.11
N ARG A 255 -2.36 -21.32 3.32
CA ARG A 255 -3.39 -21.73 2.35
C ARG A 255 -2.87 -22.60 1.22
N HIS A 256 -1.59 -22.48 0.86
CA HIS A 256 -0.91 -23.40 -0.06
C HIS A 256 -0.66 -24.79 0.55
N GLY A 257 -0.86 -24.96 1.86
CA GLY A 257 -0.52 -26.18 2.59
C GLY A 257 0.98 -26.35 2.81
N ALA A 258 1.66 -25.26 3.21
CA ALA A 258 3.04 -25.34 3.67
C ALA A 258 3.21 -26.37 4.78
N LYS A 259 4.38 -27.04 4.81
CA LYS A 259 4.69 -28.01 5.87
C LYS A 259 4.94 -27.30 7.20
N SER A 260 5.62 -26.17 7.14
CA SER A 260 5.81 -25.25 8.27
C SER A 260 6.01 -23.84 7.74
N VAL A 261 5.65 -22.85 8.56
CA VAL A 261 5.89 -21.44 8.28
C VAL A 261 6.53 -20.82 9.50
N SER A 262 7.68 -20.19 9.31
CA SER A 262 8.39 -19.44 10.34
C SER A 262 8.58 -18.00 9.88
N GLN A 263 8.33 -17.03 10.76
CA GLN A 263 8.47 -15.61 10.46
C GLN A 263 9.49 -14.99 11.41
N PHE A 264 10.50 -14.34 10.84
CA PHE A 264 11.57 -13.70 11.58
C PHE A 264 11.45 -12.18 11.56
N GLU A 265 11.67 -11.59 12.73
CA GLU A 265 11.76 -10.15 12.93
C GLU A 265 13.16 -9.79 13.47
N LEU A 266 13.72 -8.72 12.91
CA LEU A 266 15.04 -8.20 13.30
C LEU A 266 14.97 -7.51 14.67
N LEU A 267 13.85 -6.84 14.93
CA LEU A 267 13.62 -6.11 16.18
C LEU A 267 13.24 -7.07 17.33
N PRO A 268 13.42 -6.64 18.58
CA PRO A 268 12.94 -7.38 19.74
C PRO A 268 11.44 -7.58 19.70
N GLN A 269 10.96 -8.63 20.39
CA GLN A 269 9.54 -8.86 20.55
C GLN A 269 8.90 -7.64 21.23
N PRO A 270 7.94 -6.97 20.58
CA PRO A 270 7.21 -5.87 21.21
C PRO A 270 6.35 -6.43 22.36
N PRO A 271 6.03 -5.60 23.37
CA PRO A 271 5.24 -6.07 24.50
C PRO A 271 3.83 -6.46 24.04
N GLU A 272 3.23 -7.47 24.67
CA GLU A 272 1.85 -7.89 24.37
C GLU A 272 0.86 -6.76 24.62
N GLU A 273 1.08 -6.01 25.70
CA GLU A 273 0.31 -4.84 26.07
C GLU A 273 1.17 -3.56 26.00
N GLU A 274 0.58 -2.49 25.50
CA GLU A 274 1.22 -1.18 25.46
C GLU A 274 1.22 -0.49 26.83
N ASN A 275 2.24 0.32 27.14
CA ASN A 275 2.18 1.21 28.30
C ASN A 275 1.30 2.43 28.00
N LYS A 276 -0.02 2.25 28.13
CA LYS A 276 -1.04 3.19 27.70
C LYS A 276 -0.86 4.63 28.24
N PRO A 277 -0.57 4.88 29.53
CA PRO A 277 -0.31 6.23 30.05
C PRO A 277 0.87 6.96 29.40
N LEU A 278 1.86 6.22 28.90
CA LEU A 278 3.05 6.82 28.25
C LEU A 278 2.86 7.07 26.76
N VAL A 279 1.97 6.32 26.10
CA VAL A 279 1.85 6.32 24.63
C VAL A 279 0.58 6.98 24.12
N TRP A 280 -0.52 7.01 24.87
CA TRP A 280 -1.76 7.63 24.40
C TRP A 280 -1.55 9.15 24.20
N PRO A 281 -2.05 9.76 23.10
CA PRO A 281 -2.89 9.21 22.03
C PRO A 281 -2.11 8.71 20.80
N TYR A 282 -0.80 8.51 20.92
CA TYR A 282 0.06 8.10 19.81
C TYR A 282 -0.05 6.60 19.51
N TRP A 283 0.45 6.23 18.32
CA TRP A 283 0.45 4.85 17.88
C TRP A 283 1.40 4.00 18.75
N PRO A 284 0.89 2.97 19.45
CA PRO A 284 1.66 2.23 20.42
C PRO A 284 2.51 1.13 19.78
N THR A 285 3.73 0.96 20.30
CA THR A 285 4.53 -0.25 20.06
C THR A 285 3.95 -1.39 20.90
N LYS A 286 3.31 -2.35 20.22
CA LYS A 286 2.80 -3.58 20.82
C LYS A 286 2.85 -4.73 19.85
N LEU A 287 2.78 -5.94 20.38
CA LEU A 287 2.64 -7.15 19.59
C LEU A 287 1.32 -7.11 18.83
N ARG A 288 1.41 -7.25 17.52
CA ARG A 288 0.25 -7.36 16.64
C ARG A 288 0.19 -8.77 16.09
N THR A 289 -1.00 -9.35 16.19
CA THR A 289 -1.34 -10.67 15.69
C THR A 289 -2.45 -10.48 14.65
N SER A 290 -2.37 -11.25 13.57
CA SER A 290 -3.31 -11.20 12.45
C SER A 290 -3.91 -12.60 12.31
N SER A 291 -5.05 -12.72 11.62
CA SER A 291 -5.63 -14.03 11.31
C SER A 291 -4.63 -14.97 10.63
N SER A 292 -3.75 -14.43 9.77
CA SER A 292 -2.67 -15.20 9.14
C SER A 292 -1.68 -15.82 10.13
N HIS A 293 -1.40 -15.14 11.25
CA HIS A 293 -0.56 -15.70 12.31
C HIS A 293 -1.33 -16.75 13.11
N GLU A 294 -2.62 -16.53 13.37
CA GLU A 294 -3.49 -17.45 14.11
C GLU A 294 -3.75 -18.77 13.35
N GLU A 295 -3.73 -18.72 12.02
CA GLU A 295 -3.81 -19.91 11.16
C GLU A 295 -2.59 -20.84 11.29
N GLY A 296 -1.46 -20.34 11.80
CA GLY A 296 -0.27 -21.14 12.09
C GLY A 296 1.01 -20.50 11.57
N CYS A 297 1.89 -20.08 12.48
CA CYS A 297 3.24 -19.63 12.17
C CYS A 297 4.08 -19.64 13.45
N GLU A 298 5.32 -20.10 13.38
CA GLU A 298 6.30 -19.85 14.44
C GLU A 298 6.91 -18.46 14.22
N ARG A 299 6.77 -17.56 15.19
CA ARG A 299 7.33 -16.21 15.12
C ARG A 299 8.56 -16.14 16.01
N ASP A 300 9.64 -15.55 15.49
CA ASP A 300 10.88 -15.36 16.22
C ASP A 300 11.42 -13.93 16.05
N TRP A 301 12.05 -13.40 17.08
CA TRP A 301 12.47 -12.00 17.19
C TRP A 301 13.95 -11.88 17.53
N SER A 302 14.49 -10.68 17.30
CA SER A 302 15.93 -10.44 17.45
C SER A 302 16.75 -11.46 16.66
N VAL A 303 16.37 -11.70 15.41
CA VAL A 303 17.07 -12.64 14.50
C VAL A 303 17.61 -11.88 13.30
N ALA A 304 18.90 -12.05 13.01
CA ALA A 304 19.48 -11.70 11.72
C ALA A 304 19.79 -12.97 10.92
N THR A 305 19.65 -12.88 9.59
CA THR A 305 20.07 -13.96 8.69
C THR A 305 21.49 -13.70 8.23
N LYS A 306 22.40 -14.66 8.47
CA LYS A 306 23.82 -14.56 8.10
C LYS A 306 24.07 -15.02 6.68
N ARG A 307 23.44 -16.12 6.28
CA ARG A 307 23.60 -16.75 4.96
C ARG A 307 22.50 -17.78 4.69
N PHE A 308 22.29 -18.08 3.42
CA PHE A 308 21.55 -19.24 2.97
C PHE A 308 22.52 -20.32 2.50
N GLU A 309 22.26 -21.56 2.87
CA GLU A 309 23.03 -22.71 2.41
C GLU A 309 22.12 -23.63 1.59
N GLY A 310 22.70 -24.24 0.57
CA GLY A 310 21.93 -24.99 -0.42
C GLY A 310 22.78 -25.95 -1.21
N LYS A 311 22.11 -26.85 -1.93
CA LYS A 311 22.72 -27.86 -2.79
C LYS A 311 22.13 -27.74 -4.19
N ASN A 312 22.96 -27.99 -5.21
CA ASN A 312 22.54 -27.90 -6.63
C ASN A 312 21.90 -26.55 -6.99
N GLY A 313 22.36 -25.45 -6.37
CA GLY A 313 21.85 -24.10 -6.62
C GLY A 313 20.49 -23.77 -5.97
N LYS A 314 19.94 -24.66 -5.12
CA LYS A 314 18.66 -24.45 -4.42
C LYS A 314 18.87 -24.34 -2.92
N VAL A 315 18.15 -23.44 -2.25
CA VAL A 315 18.17 -23.30 -0.78
C VAL A 315 17.67 -24.58 -0.11
N GLU A 316 18.39 -25.01 0.94
CA GLU A 316 17.97 -26.12 1.82
C GLU A 316 17.88 -25.68 3.29
N LYS A 317 18.63 -24.63 3.66
CA LYS A 317 18.62 -24.09 5.03
C LYS A 317 19.04 -22.63 5.11
N LEU A 318 18.60 -21.99 6.18
CA LEU A 318 18.96 -20.65 6.62
C LEU A 318 19.90 -20.77 7.82
N ILE A 319 20.96 -19.96 7.85
CA ILE A 319 21.79 -19.78 9.04
C ILE A 319 21.49 -18.40 9.65
N GLY A 320 20.94 -18.41 10.86
CA GLY A 320 20.54 -17.23 11.61
C GLY A 320 21.49 -16.97 12.77
N VAL A 321 21.41 -15.79 13.36
CA VAL A 321 22.13 -15.39 14.58
C VAL A 321 21.19 -14.61 15.49
N ARG A 322 21.38 -14.73 16.80
CA ARG A 322 20.63 -13.92 17.78
C ARG A 322 21.21 -12.52 17.85
N LEU A 323 20.31 -11.55 18.04
CA LEU A 323 20.62 -10.14 18.18
C LEU A 323 20.34 -9.68 19.59
N GLU A 324 21.13 -8.72 20.04
CA GLU A 324 20.84 -7.89 21.19
C GLU A 324 20.74 -6.43 20.71
N TRP A 325 19.80 -5.70 21.28
CA TRP A 325 19.58 -4.29 20.99
C TRP A 325 19.86 -3.47 22.24
N GLN A 326 20.95 -2.69 22.21
CA GLN A 326 21.30 -1.78 23.30
C GLN A 326 21.36 -0.35 22.76
N ASN A 327 20.60 0.57 23.35
CA ASN A 327 20.57 1.99 22.96
C ASN A 327 20.33 2.21 21.45
N GLY A 328 19.46 1.40 20.85
CA GLY A 328 19.16 1.44 19.41
C GLY A 328 20.25 0.87 18.50
N LYS A 329 21.34 0.35 19.07
CA LYS A 329 22.41 -0.34 18.34
C LYS A 329 22.18 -1.85 18.39
N MET A 330 22.18 -2.45 17.21
CA MET A 330 22.11 -3.89 17.02
C MET A 330 23.50 -4.52 17.16
N THR A 331 23.62 -5.59 17.92
CA THR A 331 24.83 -6.41 18.05
C THR A 331 24.49 -7.89 17.97
N GLU A 332 25.31 -8.68 17.27
CA GLU A 332 25.18 -10.14 17.26
C GLU A 332 25.60 -10.71 18.62
N VAL A 333 24.80 -11.64 19.15
CA VAL A 333 25.14 -12.39 20.36
C VAL A 333 26.21 -13.42 20.00
N PRO A 334 27.39 -13.43 20.65
CA PRO A 334 28.45 -14.38 20.35
C PRO A 334 28.00 -15.84 20.49
N ASN A 335 28.45 -16.71 19.59
CA ASN A 335 28.16 -18.16 19.58
C ASN A 335 26.65 -18.51 19.54
N SER A 336 25.84 -17.64 18.95
CA SER A 336 24.38 -17.83 18.85
C SER A 336 23.89 -18.19 17.45
N GLU A 337 24.80 -18.58 16.55
CA GLU A 337 24.40 -19.07 15.22
C GLU A 337 23.54 -20.33 15.36
N PHE A 338 22.48 -20.39 14.58
CA PHE A 338 21.58 -21.54 14.50
C PHE A 338 21.20 -21.82 13.05
N GLU A 339 20.82 -23.06 12.77
CA GLU A 339 20.34 -23.47 11.46
C GLU A 339 18.84 -23.78 11.48
N MET A 340 18.15 -23.43 10.39
CA MET A 340 16.75 -23.77 10.18
C MET A 340 16.56 -24.29 8.76
N LYS A 341 15.83 -25.39 8.61
CA LYS A 341 15.49 -25.94 7.29
C LYS A 341 14.62 -24.95 6.52
N ALA A 342 14.96 -24.71 5.25
CA ALA A 342 14.26 -23.76 4.40
C ALA A 342 14.19 -24.29 2.95
N ASP A 343 12.98 -24.52 2.46
CA ASP A 343 12.76 -24.88 1.04
C ASP A 343 12.26 -23.68 0.22
N LEU A 344 11.75 -22.64 0.90
CA LEU A 344 11.27 -21.39 0.34
C LEU A 344 11.54 -20.26 1.35
N VAL A 345 12.20 -19.19 0.91
CA VAL A 345 12.45 -17.99 1.70
C VAL A 345 11.78 -16.80 1.02
N LEU A 346 11.00 -16.04 1.78
CA LEU A 346 10.25 -14.88 1.31
C LEU A 346 10.76 -13.62 2.03
N LEU A 347 11.41 -12.72 1.28
CA LEU A 347 11.93 -11.46 1.79
C LEU A 347 10.81 -10.41 1.83
N ALA A 348 10.26 -10.17 3.02
CA ALA A 348 9.16 -9.26 3.30
C ALA A 348 9.61 -8.03 4.12
N MET A 349 10.77 -7.46 3.79
CA MET A 349 11.43 -6.39 4.56
C MET A 349 11.04 -4.96 4.10
N GLY A 350 9.97 -4.84 3.33
CA GLY A 350 9.45 -3.58 2.79
C GLY A 350 10.16 -3.08 1.53
N PHE A 351 9.85 -1.85 1.16
CA PHE A 351 10.36 -1.20 -0.06
C PHE A 351 11.24 0.00 0.29
N VAL A 352 12.23 0.28 -0.56
CA VAL A 352 13.21 1.35 -0.32
C VAL A 352 12.89 2.64 -1.06
N SER A 353 12.28 2.55 -2.25
CA SER A 353 12.01 3.71 -3.09
C SER A 353 11.02 3.40 -4.23
N PRO A 354 10.53 4.42 -4.95
CA PRO A 354 9.81 4.27 -6.21
C PRO A 354 10.71 3.73 -7.32
N ALA A 355 10.09 3.24 -8.39
CA ALA A 355 10.75 2.97 -9.65
C ALA A 355 11.52 4.21 -10.13
N GLN A 356 12.85 4.15 -10.07
CA GLN A 356 13.71 5.30 -10.33
C GLN A 356 13.60 5.78 -11.78
N GLN A 357 13.30 4.86 -12.70
CA GLN A 357 13.12 5.08 -14.13
C GLN A 357 11.90 5.97 -14.45
N ILE A 358 10.88 5.95 -13.60
CA ILE A 358 9.73 6.86 -13.73
C ILE A 358 10.15 8.27 -13.32
N LEU A 359 10.87 8.41 -12.20
CA LEU A 359 11.34 9.71 -11.71
C LEU A 359 12.35 10.35 -12.68
N SER A 360 13.31 9.58 -13.18
CA SER A 360 14.29 10.06 -14.17
C SER A 360 13.62 10.42 -15.49
N GLY A 361 12.59 9.66 -15.90
CA GLY A 361 11.81 9.93 -17.11
C GLY A 361 11.19 11.33 -17.13
N PHE A 362 10.74 11.83 -15.99
CA PHE A 362 10.20 13.19 -15.83
C PHE A 362 11.25 14.22 -15.35
N GLY A 363 12.50 13.81 -15.12
CA GLY A 363 13.54 14.69 -14.55
C GLY A 363 13.24 15.15 -13.12
N ILE A 364 12.55 14.34 -12.33
CA ILE A 364 12.12 14.67 -10.96
C ILE A 364 13.30 14.57 -9.98
N GLU A 365 13.52 15.62 -9.19
CA GLU A 365 14.46 15.59 -8.07
C GLU A 365 14.02 14.61 -6.99
N LYS A 366 15.00 14.00 -6.32
CA LYS A 366 14.77 12.99 -5.28
C LYS A 366 15.12 13.51 -3.90
N ASP A 367 14.41 13.03 -2.88
CA ASP A 367 14.80 13.22 -1.50
C ASP A 367 15.98 12.29 -1.11
N ALA A 368 16.47 12.40 0.12
CA ALA A 368 17.57 11.57 0.62
C ALA A 368 17.25 10.06 0.68
N ARG A 369 15.97 9.68 0.57
CA ARG A 369 15.49 8.29 0.55
C ARG A 369 15.22 7.79 -0.87
N GLY A 370 15.41 8.64 -1.89
CA GLY A 370 15.16 8.29 -3.29
C GLY A 370 13.69 8.40 -3.72
N ASN A 371 12.83 9.00 -2.90
CA ASN A 371 11.44 9.30 -3.26
C ASN A 371 11.36 10.58 -4.09
N ALA A 372 10.24 10.81 -4.77
CA ALA A 372 9.97 12.08 -5.44
C ALA A 372 9.96 13.23 -4.43
N LYS A 373 10.83 14.22 -4.65
CA LYS A 373 10.95 15.38 -3.77
C LYS A 373 9.79 16.35 -4.04
N ALA A 374 8.81 16.34 -3.14
CA ALA A 374 7.75 17.34 -3.07
C ALA A 374 7.36 17.60 -1.61
N ALA A 375 7.14 18.88 -1.28
CA ALA A 375 6.62 19.29 0.02
C ALA A 375 5.13 18.93 0.15
N THR A 376 4.59 18.80 1.36
CA THR A 376 3.14 18.58 1.58
C THR A 376 2.40 19.84 2.02
N GLU A 377 3.14 20.92 2.27
CA GLU A 377 2.64 22.17 2.82
C GLU A 377 3.25 23.38 2.08
N GLY A 378 2.60 24.53 2.20
CA GLY A 378 3.00 25.79 1.55
C GLY A 378 2.47 25.94 0.12
N GLU A 379 2.81 27.05 -0.52
CA GLU A 379 2.31 27.41 -1.86
C GLU A 379 2.69 26.40 -2.96
N ARG A 380 3.79 25.66 -2.75
CA ARG A 380 4.27 24.62 -3.67
C ARG A 380 4.03 23.20 -3.14
N ALA A 381 3.02 23.01 -2.29
CA ALA A 381 2.64 21.68 -1.83
C ALA A 381 2.39 20.75 -3.04
N TYR A 382 2.89 19.52 -2.95
CA TYR A 382 2.84 18.45 -3.94
C TYR A 382 3.58 18.71 -5.26
N HIS A 383 4.05 19.94 -5.53
CA HIS A 383 4.88 20.21 -6.70
C HIS A 383 6.24 19.52 -6.59
N THR A 384 6.67 18.94 -7.71
CA THR A 384 8.08 18.58 -7.92
C THR A 384 8.88 19.80 -8.38
N ASN A 385 10.14 19.59 -8.75
CA ASN A 385 10.95 20.60 -9.44
C ASN A 385 10.37 20.97 -10.82
N HIS A 386 9.62 20.08 -11.48
CA HIS A 386 8.99 20.38 -12.76
C HIS A 386 7.64 21.12 -12.56
N PRO A 387 7.39 22.26 -13.24
CA PRO A 387 6.22 23.11 -12.97
C PRO A 387 4.87 22.41 -13.12
N LYS A 388 4.74 21.51 -14.10
CA LYS A 388 3.51 20.75 -14.38
C LYS A 388 3.38 19.41 -13.65
N VAL A 389 4.40 18.97 -12.90
CA VAL A 389 4.43 17.61 -12.34
C VAL A 389 4.33 17.64 -10.82
N PHE A 390 3.41 16.84 -10.31
CA PHE A 390 3.10 16.69 -8.89
C PHE A 390 3.34 15.26 -8.45
N ALA A 391 3.68 15.04 -7.18
CA ALA A 391 3.94 13.70 -6.65
C ALA A 391 3.16 13.42 -5.36
N ALA A 392 2.51 12.26 -5.27
CA ALA A 392 1.65 11.90 -4.13
C ALA A 392 1.76 10.43 -3.73
N GLY A 393 1.42 10.16 -2.46
CA GLY A 393 1.38 8.81 -1.90
C GLY A 393 2.77 8.23 -1.73
N ASP A 394 2.89 6.91 -1.83
CA ASP A 394 4.15 6.21 -1.56
C ASP A 394 5.29 6.65 -2.51
N MET A 395 4.97 7.17 -3.70
CA MET A 395 5.98 7.72 -4.62
C MET A 395 6.72 8.94 -4.05
N ARG A 396 6.05 9.71 -3.17
CA ARG A 396 6.59 10.90 -2.51
C ARG A 396 7.01 10.62 -1.07
N ARG A 397 6.20 9.86 -0.33
CA ARG A 397 6.37 9.57 1.10
C ARG A 397 7.32 8.41 1.39
N GLY A 398 7.46 7.48 0.44
CA GLY A 398 7.88 6.11 0.69
C GLY A 398 6.70 5.26 1.19
N GLN A 399 6.93 3.96 1.32
CA GLN A 399 5.90 2.98 1.72
C GLN A 399 5.11 3.43 2.96
N SER A 400 3.79 3.47 2.86
CA SER A 400 2.94 3.87 3.97
C SER A 400 1.56 3.20 3.95
N LEU A 401 0.65 3.69 4.80
CA LEU A 401 -0.70 3.15 4.92
C LEU A 401 -1.59 3.65 3.77
N VAL A 402 -2.57 2.83 3.37
CA VAL A 402 -3.61 3.22 2.39
C VAL A 402 -4.26 4.57 2.72
N VAL A 403 -4.49 4.85 4.01
CA VAL A 403 -5.12 6.08 4.47
C VAL A 403 -4.25 7.33 4.25
N TRP A 404 -2.92 7.17 4.23
CA TRP A 404 -1.99 8.23 3.87
C TRP A 404 -1.96 8.43 2.36
N ALA A 405 -1.97 7.35 1.57
CA ALA A 405 -2.04 7.44 0.12
C ALA A 405 -3.31 8.17 -0.34
N ILE A 406 -4.49 7.81 0.19
CA ILE A 406 -5.75 8.51 -0.12
C ILE A 406 -5.68 9.98 0.31
N ARG A 407 -5.14 10.28 1.49
CA ARG A 407 -4.99 11.66 1.96
C ARG A 407 -4.10 12.48 1.02
N GLU A 408 -2.91 11.99 0.71
CA GLU A 408 -1.99 12.69 -0.19
C GLU A 408 -2.57 12.82 -1.61
N GLY A 409 -3.30 11.82 -2.11
CA GLY A 409 -4.01 11.92 -3.40
C GLY A 409 -5.05 13.05 -3.42
N ARG A 410 -5.87 13.17 -2.37
CA ARG A 410 -6.86 14.26 -2.24
C ARG A 410 -6.20 15.63 -2.16
N GLN A 411 -5.14 15.75 -1.35
CA GLN A 411 -4.42 17.01 -1.18
C GLN A 411 -3.67 17.41 -2.46
N CYS A 412 -3.10 16.44 -3.18
CA CYS A 412 -2.48 16.66 -4.48
C CYS A 412 -3.51 17.09 -5.53
N ALA A 413 -4.70 16.50 -5.56
CA ALA A 413 -5.79 16.96 -6.42
C ALA A 413 -6.17 18.42 -6.16
N ARG A 414 -6.27 18.83 -4.88
CA ARG A 414 -6.47 20.24 -4.54
C ARG A 414 -5.35 21.12 -5.08
N ALA A 415 -4.09 20.75 -4.87
CA ALA A 415 -2.94 21.54 -5.35
C ALA A 415 -2.93 21.67 -6.90
N VAL A 416 -3.27 20.59 -7.61
CA VAL A 416 -3.38 20.61 -9.08
C VAL A 416 -4.54 21.50 -9.54
N ASP A 417 -5.71 21.40 -8.89
CA ASP A 417 -6.85 22.26 -9.20
C ASP A 417 -6.53 23.74 -8.96
N GLU A 418 -5.91 24.09 -7.81
CA GLU A 418 -5.44 25.45 -7.53
C GLU A 418 -4.43 25.95 -8.56
N TYR A 419 -3.48 25.10 -8.97
CA TYR A 419 -2.50 25.43 -10.01
C TYR A 419 -3.17 25.75 -11.36
N LEU A 420 -4.20 24.99 -11.75
CA LEU A 420 -4.85 25.13 -13.06
C LEU A 420 -5.92 26.22 -13.10
N MET A 421 -6.60 26.45 -11.98
CA MET A 421 -7.79 27.32 -11.88
C MET A 421 -7.54 28.60 -11.07
N GLY A 422 -6.44 28.69 -10.33
CA GLY A 422 -6.08 29.82 -9.46
C GLY A 422 -6.70 29.77 -8.05
N ALA A 423 -7.72 28.92 -7.84
CA ALA A 423 -8.33 28.62 -6.55
C ALA A 423 -8.99 27.24 -6.60
N SER A 424 -9.28 26.64 -5.43
CA SER A 424 -9.95 25.34 -5.36
C SER A 424 -10.95 25.25 -4.21
N VAL A 425 -12.06 24.57 -4.50
CA VAL A 425 -13.07 24.15 -3.52
C VAL A 425 -12.86 22.71 -3.05
N LEU A 426 -11.87 22.00 -3.58
CA LEU A 426 -11.57 20.63 -3.17
C LEU A 426 -11.07 20.60 -1.72
N PRO A 427 -11.44 19.60 -0.92
CA PRO A 427 -11.07 19.53 0.49
C PRO A 427 -9.55 19.40 0.70
N ARG A 428 -9.05 19.97 1.80
CA ARG A 428 -7.63 19.87 2.24
C ARG A 428 -7.40 18.69 3.20
#